data_AF-A0A8T7ENZ0-F1
#
_entry.id   AF-A0A8T7ENZ0-F1
#
_cell.length_a   1.000
_cell.length_b   1.000
_cell.length_c   1.000
_cell.angle_alpha   90.00
_cell.angle_beta   90.00
_cell.angle_gamma   90.00
#
_symmetry.space_group_name_H-M   'P 1'
#
loop_
_entity.id
_entity.type
_entity.pdbx_description
1 polymer ?
#
loop_
_entity_poly.entity_id
_entity_poly.type
_entity_poly.pdbx_seq_one_letter_code
_entity_poly.pdbx_strand_id
1 'polypeptide(L)'
;MRAVLGETVLKFPAPDAASYEESLAYARTFIETWKGHLLITPAVAPHAPYSNTQETLEKCAELAAEYNVPMMIHIAETRSEAEDHLSTYKQTLVHWLNKIGFFKVPVIAAHCVWIDETEMRIFREKGAAVAHCPSANLKLSSGIASVQDMLDNGVTVGIGTDGPASNNDLDMFEEMRLAALLAKTQTYNPTAVPAKTALTMATRGGAKVLGMADHVGTLEAGKAADIIVLDSQPLHNIPHYDFNPDNVYSRIVYASKASDVAHTLVNGAFLMRDRRLTTIDEQALRVEAVGYSARIGAFLGDYQRNVLSKLIAVSVGVERGESFEIQVKAVLRDPSTIETLLDHPDVEVLRTTHYRQHDTYFMFDDPTAGRVRYREDDKVDDEGKIQDVRTRLTYTSPEKDRQIDSTIALSRSRFIAAATQPLRFYKEYFQADTERTLDKDRRRWSITYRGVQFYINVDQVLQPAQPGLYIEIKSRTWSARDADFKAAHVQEMLRILSIEADDIVTFDYLDMLPATNA
;
A
#
# COMPACT_ATOMS: atom_id res chain seq x y z
N MET A 1 7.79 28.09 -16.38
CA MET A 1 6.72 27.35 -15.67
C MET A 1 6.32 28.15 -14.45
N ARG A 2 5.05 28.07 -14.02
CA ARG A 2 4.54 28.64 -12.76
C ARG A 2 4.11 27.51 -11.85
N ALA A 3 4.40 27.58 -10.56
CA ALA A 3 4.07 26.51 -9.62
C ALA A 3 3.82 27.01 -8.20
N VAL A 4 2.93 26.30 -7.49
CA VAL A 4 2.90 26.27 -6.03
C VAL A 4 3.62 24.98 -5.61
N LEU A 5 4.74 25.11 -4.90
CA LEU A 5 5.60 23.98 -4.53
C LEU A 5 5.63 23.83 -3.03
N GLY A 6 5.28 22.65 -2.53
CA GLY A 6 5.25 22.35 -1.11
C GLY A 6 6.35 21.39 -0.69
N GLU A 7 6.99 21.67 0.44
CA GLU A 7 7.94 20.75 1.06
C GLU A 7 7.19 19.63 1.79
N THR A 8 7.59 18.37 1.55
CA THR A 8 6.92 17.21 2.12
C THR A 8 7.26 17.05 3.60
N VAL A 9 6.24 16.82 4.44
CA VAL A 9 6.44 16.47 5.86
C VAL A 9 5.78 15.13 6.18
N LEU A 10 6.55 14.26 6.83
CA LEU A 10 6.20 12.89 7.19
C LEU A 10 6.71 12.53 8.59
N LYS A 11 6.00 11.65 9.31
CA LYS A 11 6.49 11.08 10.58
C LYS A 11 7.60 10.03 10.41
N PHE A 12 7.91 9.66 9.17
CA PHE A 12 8.94 8.69 8.79
C PHE A 12 9.99 9.40 7.91
N PRO A 13 11.22 8.85 7.78
CA PRO A 13 12.24 9.41 6.91
C PRO A 13 11.76 9.56 5.46
N ALA A 14 12.08 10.70 4.86
CA ALA A 14 11.89 11.03 3.44
C ALA A 14 13.26 11.09 2.73
N PRO A 15 13.31 11.07 1.37
CA PRO A 15 14.57 11.12 0.63
C PRO A 15 15.44 12.36 0.91
N ASP A 16 14.82 13.46 1.31
CA ASP A 16 15.40 14.79 1.55
C ASP A 16 15.52 15.15 3.04
N ALA A 17 14.91 14.38 3.94
CA ALA A 17 14.93 14.63 5.38
C ALA A 17 14.82 13.33 6.21
N ALA A 18 15.66 13.18 7.24
CA ALA A 18 15.65 11.98 8.08
C ALA A 18 14.58 12.01 9.18
N SER A 19 14.09 13.20 9.55
CA SER A 19 13.02 13.39 10.54
C SER A 19 12.08 14.52 10.14
N TYR A 20 10.90 14.61 10.78
CA TYR A 20 9.95 15.68 10.50
C TYR A 20 10.47 17.06 10.93
N GLU A 21 11.36 17.14 11.94
CA GLU A 21 12.03 18.39 12.31
C GLU A 21 12.96 18.89 11.21
N GLU A 22 13.71 17.97 10.58
CA GLU A 22 14.54 18.30 9.42
C GLU A 22 13.67 18.75 8.23
N SER A 23 12.56 18.07 7.95
CA SER A 23 11.60 18.49 6.92
C SER A 23 11.04 19.90 7.20
N LEU A 24 10.68 20.22 8.44
CA LEU A 24 10.19 21.56 8.82
C LEU A 24 11.28 22.63 8.69
N ALA A 25 12.53 22.31 9.04
CA ALA A 25 13.67 23.21 8.85
C ALA A 25 13.97 23.45 7.37
N TYR A 26 13.88 22.40 6.54
CA TYR A 26 14.01 22.51 5.10
C TYR A 26 12.86 23.33 4.51
N ALA A 27 11.61 23.07 4.91
CA ALA A 27 10.43 23.83 4.49
C ALA A 27 10.58 25.32 4.78
N ARG A 28 11.05 25.67 5.99
CA ARG A 28 11.36 27.05 6.36
C ARG A 28 12.38 27.68 5.42
N THR A 29 13.50 27.00 5.19
CA THR A 29 14.57 27.47 4.28
C THR A 29 14.05 27.66 2.85
N PHE A 30 13.23 26.72 2.38
CA PHE A 30 12.60 26.77 1.06
C PHE A 30 11.66 27.98 0.95
N ILE A 31 10.80 28.21 1.95
CA ILE A 31 9.92 29.38 2.01
C ILE A 31 10.75 30.67 1.98
N GLU A 32 11.76 30.80 2.83
CA GLU A 32 12.60 32.00 2.89
C GLU A 32 13.32 32.28 1.57
N THR A 33 13.71 31.24 0.84
CA THR A 33 14.41 31.35 -0.45
C THR A 33 13.47 31.80 -1.57
N TRP A 34 12.25 31.26 -1.62
CA TRP A 34 11.35 31.41 -2.77
C TRP A 34 10.20 32.39 -2.56
N LYS A 35 9.97 32.87 -1.33
CA LYS A 35 8.90 33.82 -1.05
C LYS A 35 9.12 35.12 -1.83
N GLY A 36 8.08 35.54 -2.55
CA GLY A 36 8.12 36.72 -3.42
C GLY A 36 8.69 36.46 -4.82
N HIS A 37 9.06 35.22 -5.15
CA HIS A 37 9.45 34.86 -6.51
C HIS A 37 8.27 35.00 -7.49
N LEU A 38 8.54 35.49 -8.70
CA LEU A 38 7.50 35.85 -9.68
C LEU A 38 6.64 34.65 -10.14
N LEU A 39 7.26 33.47 -10.23
CA LEU A 39 6.63 32.26 -10.79
C LEU A 39 6.45 31.12 -9.80
N ILE A 40 7.04 31.22 -8.60
CA ILE A 40 7.08 30.13 -7.62
C ILE A 40 6.49 30.64 -6.32
N THR A 41 5.47 29.94 -5.85
CA THR A 41 4.87 30.17 -4.53
C THR A 41 5.26 28.98 -3.64
N PRO A 42 6.05 29.18 -2.57
CA PRO A 42 6.35 28.10 -1.64
C PRO A 42 5.13 27.77 -0.77
N ALA A 43 5.05 26.52 -0.33
CA ALA A 43 3.98 25.97 0.51
C ALA A 43 4.57 24.96 1.51
N VAL A 44 3.76 24.56 2.50
CA VAL A 44 4.06 23.41 3.37
C VAL A 44 3.16 22.25 2.97
N ALA A 45 3.71 21.05 2.76
CA ALA A 45 2.97 19.90 2.25
C ALA A 45 3.07 18.67 3.16
N PRO A 46 2.45 18.66 4.36
CA PRO A 46 2.31 17.41 5.09
C PRO A 46 1.55 16.40 4.23
N HIS A 47 2.11 15.20 4.05
CA HIS A 47 1.60 14.23 3.08
C HIS A 47 0.10 13.89 3.28
N ALA A 48 -0.24 13.28 4.42
CA ALA A 48 -1.61 12.89 4.77
C ALA A 48 -1.79 12.80 6.30
N PRO A 49 -3.03 12.79 6.83
CA PRO A 49 -3.32 12.60 8.25
C PRO A 49 -2.79 11.29 8.83
N TYR A 50 -2.86 10.18 8.10
CA TYR A 50 -2.39 8.88 8.59
C TYR A 50 -0.86 8.76 8.64
N SER A 51 -0.14 9.56 7.85
CA SER A 51 1.33 9.58 7.78
C SER A 51 1.97 10.67 8.64
N ASN A 52 1.19 11.41 9.40
CA ASN A 52 1.64 12.48 10.27
C ASN A 52 1.03 12.35 11.68
N THR A 53 1.71 12.87 12.69
CA THR A 53 1.12 12.99 14.04
C THR A 53 0.33 14.29 14.15
N GLN A 54 -0.55 14.40 15.16
CA GLN A 54 -1.23 15.67 15.47
C GLN A 54 -0.23 16.82 15.62
N GLU A 55 0.83 16.60 16.41
CA GLU A 55 1.89 17.59 16.64
C GLU A 55 2.56 18.03 15.33
N THR A 56 2.83 17.08 14.42
CA THR A 56 3.44 17.39 13.13
C THR A 56 2.54 18.29 12.28
N LEU A 57 1.24 18.01 12.24
CA LEU A 57 0.25 18.81 11.50
C LEU A 57 0.06 20.20 12.12
N GLU A 58 0.03 20.30 13.44
CA GLU A 58 -0.06 21.58 14.16
C GLU A 58 1.18 22.45 13.85
N LYS A 59 2.39 21.88 13.89
CA LYS A 59 3.63 22.58 13.53
C LYS A 59 3.68 22.99 12.07
N CYS A 60 3.16 22.18 11.14
CA CYS A 60 3.03 22.56 9.73
C CYS A 60 2.10 23.78 9.58
N ALA A 61 0.94 23.75 10.25
CA ALA A 61 -0.01 24.86 10.22
C ALA A 61 0.55 26.14 10.85
N GLU A 62 1.35 26.02 11.92
CA GLU A 62 2.06 27.14 12.54
C GLU A 62 3.12 27.74 11.60
N LEU A 63 3.96 26.92 10.99
CA LEU A 63 4.97 27.37 10.03
C LEU A 63 4.31 28.05 8.81
N ALA A 64 3.26 27.46 8.27
CA ALA A 64 2.54 28.04 7.13
C ALA A 64 1.90 29.39 7.50
N ALA A 65 1.33 29.51 8.70
CA ALA A 65 0.76 30.75 9.21
C ALA A 65 1.82 31.83 9.48
N GLU A 66 2.98 31.45 10.04
CA GLU A 66 4.11 32.35 10.29
C GLU A 66 4.54 33.09 9.02
N TYR A 67 4.62 32.37 7.89
CA TYR A 67 5.02 32.95 6.62
C TYR A 67 3.84 33.34 5.72
N ASN A 68 2.59 33.12 6.12
CA ASN A 68 1.39 33.32 5.30
C ASN A 68 1.50 32.64 3.92
N VAL A 69 1.83 31.35 3.92
CA VAL A 69 1.92 30.49 2.73
C VAL A 69 0.82 29.42 2.77
N PRO A 70 0.37 28.89 1.62
CA PRO A 70 -0.65 27.84 1.61
C PRO A 70 -0.10 26.52 2.14
N MET A 71 -1.02 25.62 2.50
CA MET A 71 -0.69 24.21 2.76
C MET A 71 -1.31 23.29 1.71
N MET A 72 -0.69 22.13 1.51
CA MET A 72 -1.16 21.07 0.60
C MET A 72 -1.19 19.73 1.34
N ILE A 73 -2.26 18.95 1.21
CA ILE A 73 -2.39 17.67 1.92
C ILE A 73 -3.40 16.74 1.23
N HIS A 74 -3.16 15.43 1.29
CA HIS A 74 -4.13 14.40 0.88
C HIS A 74 -5.17 14.22 2.01
N ILE A 75 -6.46 14.33 1.69
CA ILE A 75 -7.54 14.24 2.67
C ILE A 75 -8.62 13.28 2.18
N ALA A 76 -8.94 12.27 3.00
CA ALA A 76 -10.05 11.35 2.79
C ALA A 76 -10.07 10.77 1.36
N GLU A 77 -8.90 10.32 0.92
CA GLU A 77 -8.71 9.77 -0.41
C GLU A 77 -9.39 8.40 -0.52
N THR A 78 -9.20 7.54 0.48
CA THR A 78 -9.71 6.16 0.47
C THR A 78 -10.78 5.94 1.51
N ARG A 79 -11.65 4.95 1.26
CA ARG A 79 -12.68 4.56 2.21
C ARG A 79 -12.09 4.07 3.53
N SER A 80 -11.03 3.27 3.45
CA SER A 80 -10.31 2.77 4.63
C SER A 80 -9.73 3.89 5.47
N GLU A 81 -9.14 4.92 4.85
CA GLU A 81 -8.65 6.09 5.60
C GLU A 81 -9.78 6.75 6.41
N ALA A 82 -10.92 7.00 5.78
CA ALA A 82 -12.06 7.64 6.43
C ALA A 82 -12.65 6.77 7.56
N GLU A 83 -12.84 5.47 7.31
CA GLU A 83 -13.40 4.51 8.29
C GLU A 83 -12.44 4.27 9.47
N ASP A 84 -11.14 4.08 9.21
CA ASP A 84 -10.12 3.88 10.24
C ASP A 84 -9.98 5.12 11.12
N HIS A 85 -10.01 6.32 10.51
CA HIS A 85 -9.96 7.58 11.25
C HIS A 85 -11.19 7.74 12.14
N LEU A 86 -12.39 7.50 11.61
CA LEU A 86 -13.63 7.56 12.37
C LEU A 86 -13.65 6.53 13.51
N SER A 87 -13.16 5.32 13.27
CA SER A 87 -13.05 4.27 14.29
C SER A 87 -12.10 4.67 15.42
N THR A 88 -10.96 5.28 15.09
CA THR A 88 -9.91 5.65 16.04
C THR A 88 -10.28 6.90 16.84
N TYR A 89 -10.69 7.97 16.16
CA TYR A 89 -10.88 9.29 16.77
C TYR A 89 -12.34 9.63 17.10
N LYS A 90 -13.30 8.76 16.72
CA LYS A 90 -14.75 8.94 16.92
C LYS A 90 -15.29 10.24 16.32
N GLN A 91 -14.63 10.75 15.29
CA GLN A 91 -15.01 11.95 14.53
C GLN A 91 -14.48 11.80 13.10
N THR A 92 -15.10 12.50 12.13
CA THR A 92 -14.62 12.47 10.74
C THR A 92 -13.35 13.32 10.58
N LEU A 93 -12.58 13.02 9.53
CA LEU A 93 -11.22 13.48 9.36
C LEU A 93 -11.13 15.01 9.26
N VAL A 94 -12.04 15.65 8.52
CA VAL A 94 -12.03 17.12 8.39
C VAL A 94 -12.46 17.80 9.69
N HIS A 95 -13.37 17.20 10.46
CA HIS A 95 -13.73 17.73 11.79
C HIS A 95 -12.53 17.70 12.74
N TRP A 96 -11.76 16.61 12.72
CA TRP A 96 -10.53 16.51 13.50
C TRP A 96 -9.49 17.55 13.08
N LEU A 97 -9.21 17.68 11.77
CA LEU A 97 -8.28 18.71 11.26
C LEU A 97 -8.72 20.12 11.69
N ASN A 98 -10.02 20.40 11.64
CA ASN A 98 -10.56 21.68 12.10
C ASN A 98 -10.35 21.88 13.61
N LYS A 99 -10.60 20.85 14.41
CA LYS A 99 -10.44 20.87 15.88
C LYS A 99 -9.01 21.15 16.30
N ILE A 100 -8.02 20.57 15.63
CA ILE A 100 -6.59 20.79 15.92
C ILE A 100 -6.06 22.12 15.35
N GLY A 101 -6.92 22.91 14.70
CA GLY A 101 -6.53 24.19 14.12
C GLY A 101 -5.64 24.05 12.88
N PHE A 102 -5.83 22.99 12.08
CA PHE A 102 -5.07 22.80 10.84
C PHE A 102 -5.39 23.88 9.79
N PHE A 103 -6.66 24.29 9.68
CA PHE A 103 -7.08 25.31 8.72
C PHE A 103 -6.82 26.76 9.18
N LYS A 104 -5.60 27.02 9.70
CA LYS A 104 -5.12 28.38 10.05
C LYS A 104 -4.83 29.24 8.81
N VAL A 105 -4.51 28.60 7.69
CA VAL A 105 -4.20 29.19 6.39
C VAL A 105 -5.03 28.48 5.31
N PRO A 106 -5.13 29.03 4.08
CA PRO A 106 -5.73 28.31 2.96
C PRO A 106 -5.07 26.94 2.74
N VAL A 107 -5.90 25.91 2.57
CA VAL A 107 -5.46 24.51 2.38
C VAL A 107 -5.92 24.02 1.02
N ILE A 108 -5.00 23.41 0.27
CA ILE A 108 -5.24 22.65 -0.94
C ILE A 108 -5.37 21.18 -0.53
N ALA A 109 -6.60 20.68 -0.52
CA ALA A 109 -6.95 19.32 -0.14
C ALA A 109 -7.04 18.44 -1.40
N ALA A 110 -6.14 17.47 -1.56
CA ALA A 110 -6.17 16.54 -2.67
C ALA A 110 -7.20 15.41 -2.43
N HIS A 111 -7.81 14.95 -3.53
CA HIS A 111 -8.77 13.84 -3.61
C HIS A 111 -10.15 14.13 -3.02
N CYS A 112 -10.26 14.13 -1.68
CA CYS A 112 -11.51 14.36 -0.95
C CYS A 112 -12.67 13.47 -1.41
N VAL A 113 -12.39 12.18 -1.63
CA VAL A 113 -13.38 11.24 -2.15
C VAL A 113 -14.45 10.94 -1.10
N TRP A 114 -14.04 10.79 0.16
CA TRP A 114 -14.87 10.35 1.27
C TRP A 114 -15.10 11.46 2.29
N ILE A 115 -15.64 12.60 1.84
CA ILE A 115 -16.10 13.67 2.73
C ILE A 115 -17.62 13.82 2.69
N ASP A 116 -18.21 14.19 3.82
CA ASP A 116 -19.65 14.47 3.92
C ASP A 116 -20.01 15.96 3.78
N GLU A 117 -21.30 16.28 3.70
CA GLU A 117 -21.79 17.67 3.58
C GLU A 117 -21.32 18.57 4.74
N THR A 118 -21.20 18.00 5.94
CA THR A 118 -20.78 18.75 7.13
C THR A 118 -19.30 19.14 7.06
N GLU A 119 -18.47 18.25 6.51
CA GLU A 119 -17.06 18.50 6.20
C GLU A 119 -16.90 19.50 5.04
N MET A 120 -17.74 19.43 4.01
CA MET A 120 -17.77 20.40 2.92
C MET A 120 -18.07 21.83 3.42
N ARG A 121 -18.96 21.97 4.41
CA ARG A 121 -19.22 23.28 5.05
C ARG A 121 -17.99 23.82 5.77
N ILE A 122 -17.23 22.97 6.46
CA ILE A 122 -15.96 23.37 7.08
C ILE A 122 -14.99 23.88 6.01
N PHE A 123 -14.86 23.16 4.89
CA PHE A 123 -13.98 23.59 3.80
C PHE A 123 -14.36 24.98 3.28
N ARG A 124 -15.64 25.22 3.01
CA ARG A 124 -16.14 26.55 2.62
C ARG A 124 -15.82 27.61 3.67
N GLU A 125 -16.14 27.36 4.94
CA GLU A 125 -15.97 28.33 6.03
C GLU A 125 -14.51 28.67 6.32
N LYS A 126 -13.61 27.69 6.15
CA LYS A 126 -12.17 27.86 6.36
C LYS A 126 -11.40 28.27 5.11
N GLY A 127 -12.05 28.36 3.96
CA GLY A 127 -11.39 28.64 2.69
C GLY A 127 -10.44 27.52 2.24
N ALA A 128 -10.69 26.27 2.65
CA ALA A 128 -10.03 25.11 2.07
C ALA A 128 -10.63 24.79 0.70
N ALA A 129 -9.80 24.34 -0.23
CA ALA A 129 -10.15 24.10 -1.62
C ALA A 129 -9.69 22.71 -2.06
N VAL A 130 -10.45 22.09 -2.96
CA VAL A 130 -10.25 20.69 -3.37
C VAL A 130 -9.51 20.63 -4.70
N ALA A 131 -8.46 19.82 -4.78
CA ALA A 131 -7.86 19.36 -6.02
C ALA A 131 -8.39 17.95 -6.33
N HIS A 132 -9.36 17.86 -7.25
CA HIS A 132 -9.98 16.60 -7.66
C HIS A 132 -9.11 15.87 -8.69
N CYS A 133 -8.70 14.62 -8.37
CA CYS A 133 -7.83 13.79 -9.21
C CYS A 133 -8.56 12.53 -9.72
N PRO A 134 -9.46 12.64 -10.72
CA PRO A 134 -10.36 11.56 -11.09
C PRO A 134 -9.65 10.30 -11.59
N SER A 135 -8.63 10.39 -12.46
CA SER A 135 -7.95 9.18 -12.97
C SER A 135 -7.23 8.42 -11.86
N ALA A 136 -6.53 9.13 -10.97
CA ALA A 136 -5.86 8.53 -9.82
C ALA A 136 -6.85 7.81 -8.89
N ASN A 137 -7.96 8.48 -8.57
CA ASN A 137 -9.00 7.91 -7.73
C ASN A 137 -9.61 6.63 -8.33
N LEU A 138 -9.81 6.58 -9.64
CA LEU A 138 -10.32 5.39 -10.33
C LEU A 138 -9.26 4.29 -10.39
N LYS A 139 -8.02 4.62 -10.77
CA LYS A 139 -6.93 3.65 -10.94
C LYS A 139 -6.54 2.97 -9.64
N LEU A 140 -6.57 3.70 -8.53
CA LEU A 140 -6.31 3.16 -7.19
C LEU A 140 -7.54 2.57 -6.51
N SER A 141 -8.71 2.61 -7.17
CA SER A 141 -10.00 2.22 -6.57
C SER A 141 -10.34 2.97 -5.29
N SER A 142 -9.87 4.21 -5.16
CA SER A 142 -10.13 5.11 -4.04
C SER A 142 -11.62 5.51 -3.99
N GLY A 143 -12.27 5.68 -5.15
CA GLY A 143 -13.70 5.93 -5.29
C GLY A 143 -14.02 7.07 -6.27
N ILE A 144 -15.28 7.55 -6.26
CA ILE A 144 -15.73 8.69 -7.07
C ILE A 144 -16.09 9.83 -6.13
N ALA A 145 -15.33 10.93 -6.17
CA ALA A 145 -15.59 12.10 -5.34
C ALA A 145 -16.92 12.77 -5.72
N SER A 146 -17.70 13.21 -4.73
CA SER A 146 -18.98 13.90 -4.92
C SER A 146 -18.80 15.37 -5.34
N VAL A 147 -18.18 15.60 -6.50
CA VAL A 147 -17.81 16.94 -7.00
C VAL A 147 -19.02 17.86 -7.14
N GLN A 148 -20.16 17.36 -7.61
CA GLN A 148 -21.37 18.17 -7.74
C GLN A 148 -21.84 18.68 -6.37
N ASP A 149 -21.87 17.81 -5.36
CA ASP A 149 -22.25 18.17 -3.99
C ASP A 149 -21.27 19.19 -3.37
N MET A 150 -19.97 19.04 -3.63
CA MET A 150 -18.96 20.01 -3.21
C MET A 150 -19.23 21.41 -3.80
N LEU A 151 -19.51 21.47 -5.11
CA LEU A 151 -19.82 22.72 -5.79
C LEU A 151 -21.11 23.36 -5.27
N ASP A 152 -22.16 22.55 -5.05
CA ASP A 152 -23.44 23.02 -4.52
C ASP A 152 -23.32 23.52 -3.07
N ASN A 153 -22.40 22.96 -2.29
CA ASN A 153 -22.05 23.44 -0.95
C ASN A 153 -21.11 24.66 -0.96
N GLY A 154 -20.69 25.14 -2.13
CA GLY A 154 -19.82 26.32 -2.27
C GLY A 154 -18.33 26.04 -1.99
N VAL A 155 -17.91 24.77 -2.00
CA VAL A 155 -16.49 24.41 -1.94
C VAL A 155 -15.81 24.82 -3.24
N THR A 156 -14.61 25.41 -3.14
CA THR A 156 -13.80 25.69 -4.33
C THR A 156 -13.17 24.38 -4.80
N VAL A 157 -13.48 23.96 -6.03
CA VAL A 157 -12.94 22.72 -6.61
C VAL A 157 -12.17 23.03 -7.89
N GLY A 158 -10.96 22.50 -7.99
CA GLY A 158 -10.12 22.45 -9.17
C GLY A 158 -9.82 21.01 -9.56
N ILE A 159 -9.04 20.82 -10.63
CA ILE A 159 -8.70 19.50 -11.16
C ILE A 159 -7.18 19.33 -11.11
N GLY A 160 -6.72 18.14 -10.74
CA GLY A 160 -5.32 17.73 -10.80
C GLY A 160 -5.19 16.32 -11.39
N THR A 161 -3.99 15.98 -11.83
CA THR A 161 -3.69 14.66 -12.42
C THR A 161 -3.24 13.64 -11.38
N ASP A 162 -2.77 14.11 -10.22
CA ASP A 162 -1.84 13.37 -9.36
C ASP A 162 -0.54 12.99 -10.12
N GLY A 163 0.29 12.09 -9.58
CA GLY A 163 1.54 11.65 -10.16
C GLY A 163 1.41 10.59 -11.27
N PRO A 164 2.43 10.44 -12.14
CA PRO A 164 2.43 9.50 -13.26
C PRO A 164 2.58 8.02 -12.83
N ALA A 165 2.58 7.71 -11.53
CA ALA A 165 2.53 6.34 -11.03
C ALA A 165 1.09 5.87 -10.74
N SER A 166 0.17 6.81 -10.47
CA SER A 166 -1.22 6.58 -10.10
C SER A 166 -2.22 7.06 -11.15
N ASN A 167 -1.78 7.87 -12.12
CA ASN A 167 -2.54 8.23 -13.33
C ASN A 167 -2.01 7.45 -14.54
N ASN A 168 -0.74 7.76 -14.81
CA ASN A 168 0.21 7.27 -15.81
C ASN A 168 0.51 8.23 -16.97
N ASP A 169 -0.22 9.34 -17.08
CA ASP A 169 0.21 10.54 -17.79
C ASP A 169 -0.06 11.82 -16.96
N LEU A 170 -0.03 12.97 -17.61
CA LEU A 170 -0.32 14.29 -17.02
C LEU A 170 -1.30 15.08 -17.92
N ASP A 171 -2.28 14.41 -18.55
CA ASP A 171 -3.24 15.01 -19.47
C ASP A 171 -4.44 15.66 -18.73
N MET A 172 -4.38 16.99 -18.58
CA MET A 172 -5.46 17.78 -17.99
C MET A 172 -6.77 17.79 -18.79
N PHE A 173 -6.77 17.48 -20.10
CA PHE A 173 -8.00 17.35 -20.89
C PHE A 173 -8.74 16.06 -20.53
N GLU A 174 -8.00 14.96 -20.31
CA GLU A 174 -8.59 13.71 -19.82
C GLU A 174 -9.17 13.88 -18.41
N GLU A 175 -8.43 14.51 -17.49
CA GLU A 175 -8.93 14.78 -16.14
C GLU A 175 -10.18 15.68 -16.16
N MET A 176 -10.19 16.71 -17.00
CA MET A 176 -11.34 17.61 -17.15
C MET A 176 -12.57 16.90 -17.71
N ARG A 177 -12.37 16.01 -18.70
CA ARG A 177 -13.43 15.18 -19.26
C ARG A 177 -13.98 14.21 -18.22
N LEU A 178 -13.10 13.53 -17.47
CA LEU A 178 -13.48 12.57 -16.44
C LEU A 178 -14.22 13.24 -15.29
N ALA A 179 -13.74 14.40 -14.80
CA ALA A 179 -14.43 15.18 -13.77
C ALA A 179 -15.88 15.52 -14.17
N ALA A 180 -16.10 15.88 -15.45
CA ALA A 180 -17.43 16.17 -15.97
C ALA A 180 -18.31 14.91 -16.09
N LEU A 181 -17.77 13.79 -16.58
CA LEU A 181 -18.55 12.58 -16.83
C LEU A 181 -18.87 11.81 -15.54
N LEU A 182 -17.90 11.66 -14.63
CA LEU A 182 -18.06 10.93 -13.38
C LEU A 182 -19.12 11.58 -12.48
N ALA A 183 -19.16 12.91 -12.41
CA ALA A 183 -20.17 13.63 -11.64
C ALA A 183 -21.60 13.31 -12.11
N LYS A 184 -21.82 13.11 -13.42
CA LYS A 184 -23.14 12.74 -13.97
C LYS A 184 -23.56 11.34 -13.55
N THR A 185 -22.62 10.40 -13.57
CA THR A 185 -22.88 9.01 -13.16
C THR A 185 -23.09 8.92 -11.66
N GLN A 186 -22.27 9.60 -10.85
CA GLN A 186 -22.37 9.58 -9.40
C GLN A 186 -23.70 10.18 -8.91
N THR A 187 -24.16 11.26 -9.54
CA THR A 187 -25.44 11.93 -9.17
C THR A 187 -26.68 11.36 -9.88
N TYR A 188 -26.50 10.44 -10.83
CA TYR A 188 -27.55 10.02 -11.78
C TYR A 188 -28.23 11.18 -12.51
N ASN A 189 -27.51 12.30 -12.71
CA ASN A 189 -28.03 13.51 -13.32
C ASN A 189 -27.17 13.94 -14.52
N PRO A 190 -27.69 13.93 -15.77
CA PRO A 190 -26.92 14.31 -16.95
C PRO A 190 -26.51 15.79 -16.99
N THR A 191 -27.10 16.64 -16.14
CA THR A 191 -26.76 18.07 -16.06
C THR A 191 -25.68 18.39 -15.02
N ALA A 192 -25.27 17.42 -14.18
CA ALA A 192 -24.21 17.62 -13.20
C ALA A 192 -22.88 17.94 -13.88
N VAL A 193 -22.15 18.91 -13.32
CA VAL A 193 -20.86 19.44 -13.82
C VAL A 193 -20.89 19.61 -15.35
N PRO A 194 -21.62 20.60 -15.88
CA PRO A 194 -21.64 20.85 -17.32
C PRO A 194 -20.25 21.28 -17.82
N ALA A 195 -19.99 21.17 -19.12
CA ALA A 195 -18.67 21.43 -19.71
C ALA A 195 -18.07 22.80 -19.31
N LYS A 196 -18.91 23.84 -19.24
CA LYS A 196 -18.49 25.18 -18.80
C LYS A 196 -17.97 25.19 -17.35
N THR A 197 -18.60 24.41 -16.47
CA THR A 197 -18.16 24.24 -15.08
C THR A 197 -16.87 23.42 -15.02
N ALA A 198 -16.75 22.35 -15.78
CA ALA A 198 -15.52 21.55 -15.85
C ALA A 198 -14.31 22.39 -16.33
N LEU A 199 -14.49 23.19 -17.41
CA LEU A 199 -13.43 24.11 -17.85
C LEU A 199 -13.15 25.20 -16.80
N THR A 200 -14.17 25.67 -16.08
CA THR A 200 -13.99 26.60 -14.96
C THR A 200 -13.11 25.94 -13.88
N MET A 201 -13.39 24.70 -13.47
CA MET A 201 -12.56 23.97 -12.50
C MET A 201 -11.11 23.81 -12.97
N ALA A 202 -10.89 23.51 -14.24
CA ALA A 202 -9.55 23.34 -14.82
C ALA A 202 -8.75 24.65 -15.00
N THR A 203 -9.41 25.83 -14.90
CA THR A 203 -8.78 27.14 -15.15
C THR A 203 -8.93 28.07 -13.94
N ARG A 204 -9.95 28.93 -13.92
CA ARG A 204 -10.20 29.88 -12.82
C ARG A 204 -10.42 29.19 -11.48
N GLY A 205 -11.04 28.01 -11.47
CA GLY A 205 -11.24 27.16 -10.29
C GLY A 205 -9.90 26.69 -9.74
N GLY A 206 -9.04 26.12 -10.57
CA GLY A 206 -7.65 25.80 -10.21
C GLY A 206 -6.86 27.00 -9.70
N ALA A 207 -7.00 28.17 -10.35
CA ALA A 207 -6.38 29.40 -9.87
C ALA A 207 -6.90 29.81 -8.47
N LYS A 208 -8.19 29.62 -8.18
CA LYS A 208 -8.76 29.83 -6.84
C LYS A 208 -8.24 28.81 -5.82
N VAL A 209 -8.18 27.52 -6.18
CA VAL A 209 -7.60 26.46 -5.33
C VAL A 209 -6.17 26.84 -4.91
N LEU A 210 -5.37 27.31 -5.87
CA LEU A 210 -3.97 27.68 -5.64
C LEU A 210 -3.77 29.06 -5.00
N GLY A 211 -4.85 29.80 -4.69
CA GLY A 211 -4.75 31.17 -4.14
C GLY A 211 -4.20 32.21 -5.14
N MET A 212 -4.31 31.94 -6.45
CA MET A 212 -3.76 32.76 -7.53
C MET A 212 -4.84 33.39 -8.43
N ALA A 213 -6.10 33.40 -8.00
CA ALA A 213 -7.24 33.84 -8.81
C ALA A 213 -7.13 35.30 -9.30
N ASP A 214 -6.44 36.16 -8.56
CA ASP A 214 -6.22 37.56 -8.93
C ASP A 214 -5.10 37.72 -9.97
N HIS A 215 -4.29 36.68 -10.20
CA HIS A 215 -3.13 36.74 -11.07
C HIS A 215 -3.27 35.92 -12.35
N VAL A 216 -3.97 34.77 -12.32
CA VAL A 216 -4.13 33.83 -13.44
C VAL A 216 -5.54 33.21 -13.48
N GLY A 217 -5.79 32.35 -14.47
CA GLY A 217 -7.01 31.54 -14.58
C GLY A 217 -8.13 32.18 -15.41
N THR A 218 -8.02 33.46 -15.76
CA THR A 218 -8.89 34.15 -16.72
C THR A 218 -8.12 35.12 -17.61
N LEU A 219 -8.67 35.38 -18.80
CA LEU A 219 -8.13 36.35 -19.75
C LEU A 219 -8.74 37.74 -19.46
N GLU A 220 -8.22 38.40 -18.43
CA GLU A 220 -8.64 39.73 -18.00
C GLU A 220 -7.44 40.68 -18.00
N ALA A 221 -7.64 41.94 -18.42
CA ALA A 221 -6.59 42.94 -18.40
C ALA A 221 -6.01 43.12 -16.98
N GLY A 222 -4.68 43.09 -16.85
CA GLY A 222 -3.98 43.16 -15.57
C GLY A 222 -3.52 41.81 -15.01
N LYS A 223 -4.05 40.68 -15.49
CA LYS A 223 -3.57 39.34 -15.14
C LYS A 223 -2.38 38.91 -15.98
N ALA A 224 -1.62 37.92 -15.50
CA ALA A 224 -0.50 37.36 -16.25
C ALA A 224 -0.98 36.64 -17.51
N ALA A 225 -0.18 36.77 -18.57
CA ALA A 225 -0.44 36.11 -19.85
C ALA A 225 -0.04 34.61 -19.81
N ASP A 226 -0.77 33.85 -19.00
CA ASP A 226 -0.73 32.39 -18.94
C ASP A 226 -1.84 31.85 -19.85
N ILE A 227 -1.46 31.45 -21.07
CA ILE A 227 -2.38 31.23 -22.20
C ILE A 227 -2.04 29.93 -22.91
N ILE A 228 -3.07 29.16 -23.25
CA ILE A 228 -2.97 28.08 -24.25
C ILE A 228 -3.77 28.45 -25.48
N VAL A 229 -3.29 28.04 -26.65
CA VAL A 229 -4.01 28.16 -27.92
C VAL A 229 -4.33 26.76 -28.43
N LEU A 230 -5.60 26.49 -28.67
CA LEU A 230 -6.09 25.19 -29.13
C LEU A 230 -6.37 25.21 -30.62
N ASP A 231 -5.85 24.20 -31.32
CA ASP A 231 -6.19 23.89 -32.69
C ASP A 231 -7.48 23.07 -32.74
N SER A 232 -8.54 23.67 -33.28
CA SER A 232 -9.87 23.05 -33.38
C SER A 232 -10.12 22.37 -34.72
N GLN A 233 -9.14 22.29 -35.61
CA GLN A 233 -9.29 21.69 -36.94
C GLN A 233 -9.07 20.16 -37.04
N PRO A 234 -8.43 19.45 -36.07
CA PRO A 234 -8.31 18.00 -36.14
C PRO A 234 -9.67 17.30 -36.31
N LEU A 235 -9.67 16.18 -37.05
CA LEU A 235 -10.89 15.46 -37.45
C LEU A 235 -11.80 15.10 -36.26
N HIS A 236 -11.22 14.77 -35.10
CA HIS A 236 -12.00 14.41 -33.89
C HIS A 236 -12.75 15.58 -33.25
N ASN A 237 -12.49 16.83 -33.67
CA ASN A 237 -13.15 18.04 -33.15
C ASN A 237 -14.24 18.59 -34.11
N ILE A 238 -14.39 17.99 -35.30
CA ILE A 238 -15.33 18.42 -36.34
C ILE A 238 -16.60 17.52 -36.33
N PRO A 239 -17.81 18.06 -36.55
CA PRO A 239 -18.16 19.43 -36.94
C PRO A 239 -18.33 20.42 -35.78
N HIS A 240 -18.27 21.70 -36.12
CA HIS A 240 -18.51 22.82 -35.22
C HIS A 240 -19.97 23.30 -35.30
N TYR A 241 -20.70 23.19 -34.18
CA TYR A 241 -22.05 23.73 -34.03
C TYR A 241 -22.06 25.10 -33.35
N ASP A 242 -22.49 26.17 -34.02
CA ASP A 242 -22.41 27.56 -33.49
C ASP A 242 -23.77 28.16 -33.08
N PHE A 243 -24.83 27.34 -32.98
CA PHE A 243 -26.17 27.84 -32.63
C PHE A 243 -26.32 28.27 -31.16
N ASN A 244 -25.36 27.93 -30.29
CA ASN A 244 -25.32 28.35 -28.90
C ASN A 244 -23.88 28.73 -28.54
N PRO A 245 -23.63 29.92 -27.93
CA PRO A 245 -22.28 30.36 -27.57
C PRO A 245 -21.55 29.41 -26.60
N ASP A 246 -22.29 28.63 -25.79
CA ASP A 246 -21.68 27.68 -24.86
C ASP A 246 -21.22 26.37 -25.55
N ASN A 247 -21.49 26.18 -26.84
CA ASN A 247 -21.06 24.98 -27.58
C ASN A 247 -19.53 24.83 -27.65
N VAL A 248 -18.78 25.92 -27.53
CA VAL A 248 -17.31 25.88 -27.46
C VAL A 248 -16.80 25.09 -26.24
N TYR A 249 -17.49 25.20 -25.09
CA TYR A 249 -17.11 24.45 -23.89
C TYR A 249 -17.28 22.95 -24.10
N SER A 250 -18.35 22.54 -24.78
CA SER A 250 -18.59 21.14 -25.14
C SER A 250 -17.44 20.58 -26.00
N ARG A 251 -17.00 21.33 -27.01
CA ARG A 251 -15.86 20.94 -27.86
C ARG A 251 -14.56 20.81 -27.07
N ILE A 252 -14.29 21.76 -26.18
CA ILE A 252 -13.08 21.77 -25.35
C ILE A 252 -13.07 20.55 -24.40
N VAL A 253 -14.18 20.28 -23.71
CA VAL A 253 -14.22 19.27 -22.65
C VAL A 253 -14.43 17.84 -23.17
N TYR A 254 -15.28 17.65 -24.19
CA TYR A 254 -15.70 16.32 -24.60
C TYR A 254 -15.05 15.81 -25.90
N ALA A 255 -14.40 16.68 -26.67
CA ALA A 255 -13.80 16.31 -27.96
C ALA A 255 -12.29 16.61 -28.04
N SER A 256 -11.83 17.72 -27.46
CA SER A 256 -10.43 18.15 -27.57
C SER A 256 -9.49 17.26 -26.76
N LYS A 257 -8.22 17.22 -27.17
CA LYS A 257 -7.14 16.43 -26.56
C LYS A 257 -5.94 17.31 -26.22
N ALA A 258 -5.03 16.86 -25.35
CA ALA A 258 -3.78 17.60 -25.09
C ALA A 258 -2.95 17.84 -26.36
N SER A 259 -2.98 16.93 -27.34
CA SER A 259 -2.31 17.10 -28.64
C SER A 259 -2.82 18.29 -29.47
N ASP A 260 -3.99 18.82 -29.14
CA ASP A 260 -4.61 19.94 -29.84
C ASP A 260 -4.02 21.29 -29.37
N VAL A 261 -3.25 21.32 -28.29
CA VAL A 261 -2.57 22.54 -27.82
C VAL A 261 -1.45 22.92 -28.80
N ALA A 262 -1.64 24.01 -29.53
CA ALA A 262 -0.66 24.52 -30.50
C ALA A 262 0.41 25.42 -29.84
N HIS A 263 0.00 26.23 -28.87
CA HIS A 263 0.88 27.16 -28.17
C HIS A 263 0.61 27.15 -26.66
N THR A 264 1.66 27.36 -25.88
CA THR A 264 1.58 27.55 -24.43
C THR A 264 2.49 28.71 -24.03
N LEU A 265 1.93 29.66 -23.31
CA LEU A 265 2.61 30.83 -22.78
C LEU A 265 2.46 30.86 -21.27
N VAL A 266 3.54 31.24 -20.57
CA VAL A 266 3.50 31.55 -19.14
C VAL A 266 4.13 32.92 -18.95
N ASN A 267 3.39 33.82 -18.31
CA ASN A 267 3.78 35.22 -18.15
C ASN A 267 4.21 35.88 -19.48
N GLY A 268 3.50 35.56 -20.57
CA GLY A 268 3.75 36.09 -21.91
C GLY A 268 4.92 35.45 -22.68
N ALA A 269 5.70 34.57 -22.05
CA ALA A 269 6.78 33.84 -22.71
C ALA A 269 6.29 32.51 -23.27
N PHE A 270 6.59 32.21 -24.55
CA PHE A 270 6.31 30.90 -25.13
C PHE A 270 7.14 29.82 -24.44
N LEU A 271 6.47 28.82 -23.88
CA LEU A 271 7.05 27.53 -23.47
C LEU A 271 6.88 26.46 -24.54
N MET A 272 5.82 26.59 -25.35
CA MET A 272 5.59 25.77 -26.54
C MET A 272 5.05 26.65 -27.65
N ARG A 273 5.60 26.51 -28.86
CA ARG A 273 5.14 27.23 -30.05
C ARG A 273 5.04 26.28 -31.23
N ASP A 274 3.89 26.26 -31.91
CA ASP A 274 3.62 25.37 -33.04
C ASP A 274 3.90 23.89 -32.67
N ARG A 275 3.47 23.50 -31.47
CA ARG A 275 3.70 22.17 -30.87
C ARG A 275 5.18 21.79 -30.66
N ARG A 276 6.08 22.77 -30.62
CA ARG A 276 7.51 22.57 -30.29
C ARG A 276 7.85 23.22 -28.97
N LEU A 277 8.42 22.46 -28.04
CA LEU A 277 8.91 23.00 -26.77
C LEU A 277 10.08 23.96 -27.02
N THR A 278 10.06 25.12 -26.36
CA THR A 278 11.06 26.18 -26.55
C THR A 278 12.11 26.24 -25.44
N THR A 279 11.87 25.55 -24.31
CA THR A 279 12.70 25.62 -23.11
C THR A 279 13.35 24.29 -22.73
N ILE A 280 13.07 23.20 -23.45
CA ILE A 280 13.53 21.84 -23.15
C ILE A 280 13.95 21.17 -24.46
N ASP A 281 15.05 20.43 -24.45
CA ASP A 281 15.41 19.51 -25.53
C ASP A 281 14.72 18.15 -25.31
N GLU A 282 13.70 17.87 -26.12
CA GLU A 282 12.92 16.64 -26.03
C GLU A 282 13.75 15.37 -26.24
N GLN A 283 14.77 15.41 -27.12
CA GLN A 283 15.58 14.23 -27.39
C GLN A 283 16.53 13.95 -26.24
N ALA A 284 17.18 14.99 -25.70
CA ALA A 284 18.03 14.86 -24.53
C ALA A 284 17.23 14.33 -23.32
N LEU A 285 16.02 14.86 -23.09
CA LEU A 285 15.16 14.42 -21.99
C LEU A 285 14.75 12.94 -22.14
N ARG A 286 14.43 12.49 -23.36
CA ARG A 286 14.11 11.08 -23.62
C ARG A 286 15.28 10.16 -23.29
N VAL A 287 16.50 10.55 -23.68
CA VAL A 287 17.70 9.77 -23.37
C VAL A 287 17.93 9.69 -21.86
N GLU A 288 17.79 10.82 -21.15
CA GLU A 288 17.93 10.87 -19.69
C GLU A 288 16.88 9.98 -18.99
N ALA A 289 15.61 10.06 -19.42
CA ALA A 289 14.52 9.25 -18.87
C ALA A 289 14.77 7.74 -19.06
N VAL A 290 15.30 7.32 -20.22
CA VAL A 290 15.70 5.92 -20.47
C VAL A 290 16.82 5.49 -19.51
N GLY A 291 17.78 6.39 -19.24
CA GLY A 291 18.83 6.15 -18.24
C GLY A 291 18.28 5.90 -16.83
N TYR A 292 17.31 6.71 -16.39
CA TYR A 292 16.62 6.47 -15.12
C TYR A 292 15.81 5.17 -15.11
N SER A 293 15.07 4.91 -16.20
CA SER A 293 14.30 3.67 -16.34
C SER A 293 15.19 2.43 -16.22
N ALA A 294 16.38 2.42 -16.83
CA ALA A 294 17.33 1.31 -16.70
C ALA A 294 17.81 1.12 -15.25
N ARG A 295 18.11 2.21 -14.53
CA ARG A 295 18.54 2.16 -13.11
C ARG A 295 17.43 1.68 -12.18
N ILE A 296 16.22 2.22 -12.36
CA ILE A 296 15.03 1.80 -11.59
C ILE A 296 14.70 0.34 -11.91
N GLY A 297 14.76 -0.05 -13.19
CA GLY A 297 14.53 -1.42 -13.64
C GLY A 297 15.54 -2.41 -13.05
N ALA A 298 16.83 -2.06 -13.00
CA ALA A 298 17.85 -2.88 -12.36
C ALA A 298 17.57 -3.05 -10.85
N PHE A 299 17.29 -1.94 -10.16
CA PHE A 299 16.95 -1.97 -8.73
C PHE A 299 15.71 -2.83 -8.45
N LEU A 300 14.62 -2.64 -9.21
CA LEU A 300 13.40 -3.42 -9.05
C LEU A 300 13.61 -4.89 -9.42
N GLY A 301 14.44 -5.19 -10.42
CA GLY A 301 14.82 -6.55 -10.77
C GLY A 301 15.59 -7.25 -9.66
N ASP A 302 16.50 -6.55 -8.98
CA ASP A 302 17.20 -7.07 -7.79
C ASP A 302 16.23 -7.26 -6.61
N TYR A 303 15.37 -6.27 -6.37
CA TYR A 303 14.40 -6.29 -5.29
C TYR A 303 13.36 -7.40 -5.46
N GLN A 304 12.84 -7.61 -6.68
CA GLN A 304 11.86 -8.65 -6.97
C GLN A 304 12.45 -10.06 -6.93
N ARG A 305 13.75 -10.22 -7.14
CA ARG A 305 14.45 -11.49 -6.91
C ARG A 305 14.60 -11.81 -5.43
N ASN A 306 14.62 -10.80 -4.57
CA ASN A 306 14.66 -11.01 -3.13
C ASN A 306 13.26 -11.38 -2.58
N VAL A 307 13.07 -12.67 -2.34
CA VAL A 307 11.82 -13.25 -1.81
C VAL A 307 11.45 -12.68 -0.44
N LEU A 308 12.43 -12.39 0.42
CA LEU A 308 12.18 -11.77 1.72
C LEU A 308 11.68 -10.33 1.55
N SER A 309 12.27 -9.57 0.63
CA SER A 309 11.81 -8.21 0.30
C SER A 309 10.38 -8.21 -0.24
N LYS A 310 10.07 -9.15 -1.15
CA LYS A 310 8.69 -9.40 -1.62
C LYS A 310 7.75 -9.68 -0.44
N LEU A 311 8.12 -10.56 0.49
CA LEU A 311 7.31 -10.84 1.67
C LEU A 311 7.07 -9.57 2.51
N ILE A 312 8.11 -8.78 2.77
CA ILE A 312 8.00 -7.53 3.55
C ILE A 312 7.03 -6.55 2.88
N ALA A 313 7.03 -6.45 1.56
CA ALA A 313 6.18 -5.51 0.83
C ALA A 313 4.68 -5.86 0.89
N VAL A 314 4.30 -7.15 0.96
CA VAL A 314 2.88 -7.57 0.94
C VAL A 314 2.32 -7.96 2.29
N SER A 315 3.11 -7.84 3.36
CA SER A 315 2.69 -8.32 4.66
C SER A 315 2.71 -7.23 5.72
N VAL A 316 1.60 -7.09 6.43
CA VAL A 316 1.51 -6.24 7.61
C VAL A 316 2.10 -6.98 8.81
N GLY A 317 3.00 -6.33 9.55
CA GLY A 317 3.55 -6.87 10.80
C GLY A 317 4.48 -8.08 10.61
N VAL A 318 5.41 -8.01 9.65
CA VAL A 318 6.45 -9.04 9.53
C VAL A 318 7.27 -9.09 10.82
N GLU A 319 7.13 -10.18 11.55
CA GLU A 319 7.90 -10.44 12.77
C GLU A 319 8.99 -11.47 12.49
N ARG A 320 10.19 -11.21 13.02
CA ARG A 320 11.25 -12.20 13.06
C ARG A 320 10.93 -13.19 14.19
N GLY A 321 10.75 -14.46 13.84
CA GLY A 321 10.60 -15.52 14.83
C GLY A 321 11.91 -15.84 15.55
N GLU A 322 11.80 -16.58 16.66
CA GLU A 322 12.93 -17.14 17.42
C GLU A 322 13.96 -17.85 16.52
N SER A 323 15.25 -17.68 16.83
CA SER A 323 16.37 -18.03 15.92
C SER A 323 16.69 -19.53 15.85
N PHE A 324 16.22 -20.33 16.81
CA PHE A 324 16.43 -21.77 16.86
C PHE A 324 15.09 -22.50 17.00
N GLU A 325 14.84 -23.47 16.13
CA GLU A 325 13.71 -24.41 16.25
C GLU A 325 14.27 -25.82 16.45
N ILE A 326 13.87 -26.45 17.55
CA ILE A 326 14.16 -27.85 17.84
C ILE A 326 12.96 -28.64 17.36
N GLN A 327 13.19 -29.60 16.47
CA GLN A 327 12.13 -30.39 15.89
C GLN A 327 12.60 -31.84 15.68
N VAL A 328 11.77 -32.78 16.11
CA VAL A 328 11.82 -34.17 15.67
C VAL A 328 10.50 -34.52 15.01
N LYS A 329 10.60 -35.31 13.94
CA LYS A 329 9.47 -36.01 13.31
C LYS A 329 9.73 -37.50 13.37
N ALA A 330 8.70 -38.28 13.60
CA ALA A 330 8.78 -39.73 13.56
C ALA A 330 7.45 -40.35 13.11
N VAL A 331 7.51 -41.56 12.57
CA VAL A 331 6.33 -42.38 12.31
C VAL A 331 5.76 -42.85 13.65
N LEU A 332 4.46 -42.59 13.87
CA LEU A 332 3.74 -43.04 15.06
C LEU A 332 3.02 -44.35 14.75
N ARG A 333 3.64 -45.48 15.09
CA ARG A 333 3.10 -46.82 14.82
C ARG A 333 1.91 -47.17 15.72
N ASP A 334 1.99 -46.78 16.99
CA ASP A 334 0.94 -47.01 17.97
C ASP A 334 0.44 -45.65 18.52
N PRO A 335 -0.75 -45.20 18.10
CA PRO A 335 -1.31 -43.92 18.54
C PRO A 335 -1.61 -43.85 20.03
N SER A 336 -1.78 -44.98 20.72
CA SER A 336 -2.08 -45.03 22.16
C SER A 336 -0.92 -44.55 23.03
N THR A 337 0.31 -44.61 22.51
CA THR A 337 1.51 -44.10 23.20
C THR A 337 1.45 -42.59 23.49
N ILE A 338 0.61 -41.84 22.74
CA ILE A 338 0.37 -40.41 23.01
C ILE A 338 -0.23 -40.20 24.39
N GLU A 339 -1.18 -41.05 24.79
CA GLU A 339 -1.79 -40.99 26.12
C GLU A 339 -0.73 -41.24 27.21
N THR A 340 0.21 -42.15 26.95
CA THR A 340 1.34 -42.41 27.88
C THR A 340 2.22 -41.17 28.07
N LEU A 341 2.44 -40.38 27.02
CA LEU A 341 3.18 -39.12 27.14
C LEU A 341 2.34 -38.04 27.86
N LEU A 342 1.07 -37.90 27.51
CA LEU A 342 0.19 -36.86 28.06
C LEU A 342 -0.13 -37.08 29.55
N ASP A 343 -0.17 -38.33 30.00
CA ASP A 343 -0.40 -38.73 31.40
C ASP A 343 0.89 -38.80 32.24
N HIS A 344 2.06 -38.54 31.63
CA HIS A 344 3.34 -38.59 32.33
C HIS A 344 3.41 -37.50 33.43
N PRO A 345 3.89 -37.80 34.66
CA PRO A 345 3.82 -36.87 35.79
C PRO A 345 4.57 -35.55 35.61
N ASP A 346 5.59 -35.54 34.74
CA ASP A 346 6.36 -34.34 34.37
C ASP A 346 5.73 -33.52 33.22
N VAL A 347 4.59 -33.95 32.66
CA VAL A 347 3.86 -33.30 31.56
C VAL A 347 2.64 -32.55 32.09
N GLU A 348 2.50 -31.29 31.70
CA GLU A 348 1.30 -30.49 31.91
C GLU A 348 0.71 -30.07 30.56
N VAL A 349 -0.53 -30.48 30.27
CA VAL A 349 -1.22 -30.08 29.04
C VAL A 349 -1.85 -28.72 29.21
N LEU A 350 -1.32 -27.71 28.52
CA LEU A 350 -1.82 -26.34 28.57
C LEU A 350 -3.01 -26.13 27.64
N ARG A 351 -2.98 -26.72 26.44
CA ARG A 351 -4.00 -26.52 25.41
C ARG A 351 -3.98 -27.62 24.36
N THR A 352 -5.16 -28.08 23.96
CA THR A 352 -5.36 -28.98 22.81
C THR A 352 -6.04 -28.24 21.66
N THR A 353 -5.68 -28.54 20.42
CA THR A 353 -6.34 -27.97 19.24
C THR A 353 -6.28 -28.93 18.06
N HIS A 354 -7.37 -29.03 17.29
CA HIS A 354 -7.45 -29.79 16.05
C HIS A 354 -7.48 -28.82 14.87
N TYR A 355 -6.60 -29.06 13.88
CA TYR A 355 -6.53 -28.29 12.65
C TYR A 355 -6.66 -29.19 11.42
N ARG A 356 -7.38 -28.72 10.40
CA ARG A 356 -7.12 -29.12 9.02
C ARG A 356 -6.23 -28.04 8.41
N GLN A 357 -5.06 -28.44 7.91
CA GLN A 357 -4.05 -27.52 7.41
C GLN A 357 -3.89 -27.70 5.92
N HIS A 358 -3.96 -26.59 5.18
CA HIS A 358 -3.67 -26.53 3.76
C HIS A 358 -2.44 -25.66 3.54
N ASP A 359 -1.33 -26.28 3.17
CA ASP A 359 -0.09 -25.59 2.88
C ASP A 359 0.15 -25.50 1.38
N THR A 360 0.49 -24.31 0.87
CA THR A 360 1.07 -24.10 -0.45
C THR A 360 2.47 -23.53 -0.30
N TYR A 361 3.45 -24.23 -0.88
CA TYR A 361 4.86 -23.85 -0.85
C TYR A 361 5.26 -23.27 -2.20
N PHE A 362 5.83 -22.07 -2.15
CA PHE A 362 6.44 -21.36 -3.25
C PHE A 362 7.95 -21.61 -3.21
N MET A 363 8.43 -22.35 -4.21
CA MET A 363 9.84 -22.73 -4.35
C MET A 363 10.47 -21.94 -5.50
N PHE A 364 11.72 -21.55 -5.31
CA PHE A 364 12.48 -20.74 -6.26
C PHE A 364 13.76 -21.50 -6.63
N ASP A 365 14.16 -21.45 -7.90
CA ASP A 365 15.33 -22.16 -8.42
C ASP A 365 16.65 -21.60 -7.88
N ASP A 366 16.65 -20.34 -7.44
CA ASP A 366 17.78 -19.72 -6.75
C ASP A 366 17.97 -20.36 -5.36
N PRO A 367 19.07 -21.10 -5.12
CA PRO A 367 19.31 -21.78 -3.85
C PRO A 367 19.48 -20.81 -2.66
N THR A 368 19.67 -19.51 -2.92
CA THR A 368 19.79 -18.47 -1.90
C THR A 368 18.46 -17.77 -1.59
N ALA A 369 17.41 -18.00 -2.38
CA ALA A 369 16.12 -17.34 -2.25
C ALA A 369 15.22 -17.93 -1.15
N GLY A 370 15.53 -19.12 -0.62
CA GLY A 370 14.74 -19.78 0.41
C GLY A 370 13.39 -20.27 -0.11
N ARG A 371 12.38 -20.34 0.77
CA ARG A 371 11.02 -20.72 0.37
C ARG A 371 9.96 -19.95 1.16
N VAL A 372 8.82 -19.69 0.52
CA VAL A 372 7.64 -19.12 1.18
C VAL A 372 6.56 -20.18 1.28
N ARG A 373 5.89 -20.25 2.42
CA ARG A 373 4.71 -21.09 2.62
C ARG A 373 3.51 -20.22 2.94
N TYR A 374 2.46 -20.33 2.13
CA TYR A 374 1.11 -19.93 2.49
C TYR A 374 0.44 -21.08 3.23
N ARG A 375 -0.14 -20.82 4.40
CA ARG A 375 -0.85 -21.79 5.21
C ARG A 375 -2.23 -21.29 5.57
N GLU A 376 -3.22 -22.15 5.38
CA GLU A 376 -4.56 -22.03 5.93
C GLU A 376 -4.71 -23.03 7.08
N ASP A 377 -4.97 -22.53 8.28
CA ASP A 377 -5.22 -23.30 9.50
C ASP A 377 -6.72 -23.26 9.82
N ASP A 378 -7.47 -24.29 9.41
CA ASP A 378 -8.88 -24.46 9.76
C ASP A 378 -8.97 -25.10 11.15
N LYS A 379 -9.37 -24.32 12.16
CA LYS A 379 -9.61 -24.86 13.50
C LYS A 379 -10.91 -25.65 13.51
N VAL A 380 -10.83 -26.93 13.84
CA VAL A 380 -11.96 -27.86 13.83
C VAL A 380 -12.41 -28.17 15.25
N ASP A 381 -13.71 -28.33 15.46
CA ASP A 381 -14.29 -28.83 16.71
C ASP A 381 -14.50 -30.35 16.71
N ASP A 382 -14.98 -30.87 17.83
CA ASP A 382 -15.16 -32.31 18.05
C ASP A 382 -16.21 -32.92 17.10
N GLU A 383 -17.08 -32.09 16.48
CA GLU A 383 -18.08 -32.49 15.50
C GLU A 383 -17.56 -32.40 14.05
N GLY A 384 -16.32 -31.96 13.86
CA GLY A 384 -15.68 -31.86 12.55
C GLY A 384 -16.00 -30.56 11.79
N LYS A 385 -16.61 -29.56 12.45
CA LYS A 385 -16.98 -28.27 11.86
C LYS A 385 -15.87 -27.22 12.07
N ILE A 386 -15.68 -26.38 11.05
CA ILE A 386 -14.69 -25.30 11.08
C ILE A 386 -15.23 -24.15 11.94
N GLN A 387 -14.48 -23.80 12.99
CA GLN A 387 -14.81 -22.70 13.90
C GLN A 387 -14.14 -21.39 13.53
N ASP A 388 -12.90 -21.47 13.03
CA ASP A 388 -12.05 -20.32 12.73
C ASP A 388 -11.05 -20.70 11.64
N VAL A 389 -10.70 -19.76 10.77
CA VAL A 389 -9.75 -19.95 9.67
C VAL A 389 -8.65 -18.91 9.80
N ARG A 390 -7.41 -19.37 9.91
CA ARG A 390 -6.25 -18.49 10.02
C ARG A 390 -5.27 -18.70 8.87
N THR A 391 -5.03 -17.64 8.11
CA THR A 391 -4.10 -17.64 6.98
C THR A 391 -2.76 -16.98 7.33
N ARG A 392 -1.65 -17.57 6.93
CA ARG A 392 -0.30 -17.08 7.27
C ARG A 392 0.71 -17.30 6.16
N LEU A 393 1.63 -16.36 6.00
CA LEU A 393 2.86 -16.52 5.24
C LEU A 393 4.02 -16.87 6.17
N THR A 394 4.88 -17.79 5.75
CA THR A 394 6.12 -18.11 6.44
C THR A 394 7.25 -18.16 5.42
N TYR A 395 8.20 -17.24 5.51
CA TYR A 395 9.46 -17.34 4.78
C TYR A 395 10.48 -18.12 5.60
N THR A 396 11.22 -19.00 4.93
CA THR A 396 12.31 -19.78 5.52
C THR A 396 13.58 -19.55 4.72
N SER A 397 14.63 -19.05 5.37
CA SER A 397 15.95 -18.85 4.76
C SER A 397 16.63 -20.18 4.35
N PRO A 398 17.44 -20.19 3.28
CA PRO A 398 18.28 -21.33 2.93
C PRO A 398 19.63 -21.29 3.67
N GLU A 399 19.87 -22.17 4.66
CA GLU A 399 21.14 -22.53 5.37
C GLU A 399 20.82 -23.04 6.81
N LYS A 400 21.76 -23.56 7.63
CA LYS A 400 22.36 -24.92 7.64
C LYS A 400 21.71 -25.71 8.79
N ASP A 401 21.27 -26.92 8.52
CA ASP A 401 20.77 -27.83 9.56
C ASP A 401 21.94 -28.39 10.36
N ARG A 402 21.83 -28.43 11.70
CA ARG A 402 22.78 -29.14 12.56
C ARG A 402 22.06 -30.32 13.20
N GLN A 403 22.50 -31.52 12.87
CA GLN A 403 21.98 -32.74 13.49
C GLN A 403 22.67 -32.96 14.84
N ILE A 404 21.89 -33.23 15.88
CA ILE A 404 22.37 -33.52 17.24
C ILE A 404 21.68 -34.82 17.67
N ASP A 405 22.43 -35.93 17.73
CA ASP A 405 21.97 -37.22 18.27
C ASP A 405 20.52 -37.57 17.91
N SER A 406 20.22 -37.68 16.61
CA SER A 406 18.90 -37.94 15.99
C SER A 406 17.83 -36.83 16.07
N THR A 407 18.06 -35.76 16.84
CA THR A 407 17.27 -34.51 16.82
C THR A 407 17.79 -33.55 15.75
N ILE A 408 16.89 -32.91 15.01
CA ILE A 408 17.27 -31.83 14.10
C ILE A 408 17.16 -30.50 14.84
N ALA A 409 18.31 -29.85 15.09
CA ALA A 409 18.36 -28.46 15.52
C ALA A 409 18.44 -27.57 14.27
N LEU A 410 17.33 -26.92 13.95
CA LEU A 410 17.22 -26.02 12.82
C LEU A 410 17.60 -24.60 13.26
N SER A 411 18.74 -24.10 12.78
CA SER A 411 19.04 -22.66 12.82
C SER A 411 18.51 -22.05 11.53
N ARG A 412 17.26 -21.56 11.56
CA ARG A 412 16.62 -20.94 10.39
C ARG A 412 16.01 -19.61 10.79
N SER A 413 16.38 -18.54 10.09
CA SER A 413 15.64 -17.29 10.23
C SER A 413 14.27 -17.47 9.55
N ARG A 414 13.21 -17.44 10.37
CA ARG A 414 11.84 -17.49 9.89
C ARG A 414 11.17 -16.15 10.09
N PHE A 415 10.55 -15.67 9.02
CA PHE A 415 9.73 -14.47 9.06
C PHE A 415 8.29 -14.91 8.87
N ILE A 416 7.44 -14.48 9.79
CA ILE A 416 6.02 -14.84 9.80
C ILE A 416 5.24 -13.57 9.55
N ALA A 417 4.21 -13.68 8.72
CA ALA A 417 3.31 -12.57 8.47
C ALA A 417 1.88 -13.06 8.23
N ALA A 418 0.90 -12.18 8.48
CA ALA A 418 -0.49 -12.46 8.17
C ALA A 418 -0.68 -12.50 6.65
N ALA A 419 -1.45 -13.48 6.16
CA ALA A 419 -1.82 -13.55 4.75
C ALA A 419 -3.18 -12.89 4.54
N THR A 420 -3.17 -11.60 4.22
CA THR A 420 -4.39 -10.76 4.11
C THR A 420 -5.04 -10.78 2.72
N GLN A 421 -4.39 -11.39 1.73
CA GLN A 421 -4.88 -11.51 0.36
C GLN A 421 -5.23 -12.97 0.03
N PRO A 422 -6.06 -13.23 -1.01
CA PRO A 422 -6.35 -14.59 -1.46
C PRO A 422 -5.09 -15.32 -1.95
N LEU A 423 -5.07 -16.66 -1.89
CA LEU A 423 -3.96 -17.48 -2.41
C LEU A 423 -3.58 -17.13 -3.86
N ARG A 424 -4.57 -16.82 -4.72
CA ARG A 424 -4.33 -16.41 -6.11
C ARG A 424 -3.42 -15.18 -6.20
N PHE A 425 -3.64 -14.18 -5.36
CA PHE A 425 -2.78 -12.98 -5.32
C PHE A 425 -1.33 -13.38 -5.05
N TYR A 426 -1.10 -14.26 -4.06
CA TYR A 426 0.26 -14.67 -3.71
C TYR A 426 0.94 -15.52 -4.80
N LYS A 427 0.20 -16.34 -5.55
CA LYS A 427 0.73 -17.04 -6.73
C LYS A 427 1.24 -16.05 -7.78
N GLU A 428 0.42 -15.06 -8.13
CA GLU A 428 0.76 -14.03 -9.12
C GLU A 428 1.86 -13.07 -8.63
N TYR A 429 1.92 -12.84 -7.31
CA TYR A 429 2.88 -11.93 -6.69
C TYR A 429 4.28 -12.54 -6.52
N PHE A 430 4.36 -13.75 -5.96
CA PHE A 430 5.65 -14.40 -5.73
C PHE A 430 6.26 -14.91 -7.03
N GLN A 431 5.43 -15.40 -7.97
CA GLN A 431 5.88 -15.97 -9.25
C GLN A 431 6.95 -17.05 -9.01
N ALA A 432 6.57 -18.06 -8.23
CA ALA A 432 7.45 -19.16 -7.89
C ALA A 432 7.73 -20.04 -9.12
N ASP A 433 8.94 -20.59 -9.22
CA ASP A 433 9.32 -21.52 -10.28
C ASP A 433 8.59 -22.87 -10.13
N THR A 434 8.32 -23.27 -8.89
CA THR A 434 7.56 -24.49 -8.58
C THR A 434 6.63 -24.28 -7.39
N GLU A 435 5.41 -24.81 -7.49
CA GLU A 435 4.45 -24.89 -6.39
C GLU A 435 4.31 -26.32 -5.88
N ARG A 436 4.26 -26.50 -4.56
CA ARG A 436 3.93 -27.79 -3.92
C ARG A 436 2.84 -27.59 -2.88
N THR A 437 1.86 -28.49 -2.84
CA THR A 437 0.78 -28.46 -1.84
C THR A 437 0.92 -29.61 -0.85
N LEU A 438 0.50 -29.35 0.39
CA LEU A 438 0.45 -30.34 1.45
C LEU A 438 -0.78 -30.11 2.32
N ASP A 439 -1.70 -31.06 2.31
CA ASP A 439 -2.88 -31.04 3.17
C ASP A 439 -2.73 -32.09 4.27
N LYS A 440 -3.06 -31.70 5.50
CA LYS A 440 -2.98 -32.61 6.64
C LYS A 440 -3.99 -32.32 7.73
N ASP A 441 -4.40 -33.38 8.41
CA ASP A 441 -5.16 -33.33 9.64
C ASP A 441 -4.19 -33.37 10.83
N ARG A 442 -4.26 -32.37 11.71
CA ARG A 442 -3.32 -32.18 12.82
C ARG A 442 -4.05 -32.09 14.15
N ARG A 443 -3.70 -32.98 15.08
CA ARG A 443 -3.97 -32.80 16.51
C ARG A 443 -2.74 -32.21 17.19
N ARG A 444 -2.90 -31.10 17.88
CA ARG A 444 -1.82 -30.37 18.54
C ARG A 444 -2.09 -30.24 20.04
N TRP A 445 -1.08 -30.57 20.83
CA TRP A 445 -1.01 -30.26 22.25
C TRP A 445 0.12 -29.26 22.51
N SER A 446 -0.20 -28.16 23.20
CA SER A 446 0.80 -27.32 23.85
C SER A 446 0.98 -27.85 25.26
N ILE A 447 2.19 -28.29 25.58
CA ILE A 447 2.51 -28.86 26.89
C ILE A 447 3.68 -28.12 27.54
N THR A 448 3.81 -28.24 28.86
CA THR A 448 5.11 -28.10 29.51
C THR A 448 5.64 -29.48 29.87
N TYR A 449 6.94 -29.69 29.70
CA TYR A 449 7.65 -30.87 30.19
C TYR A 449 8.80 -30.39 31.07
N ARG A 450 8.77 -30.74 32.36
CA ARG A 450 9.74 -30.26 33.36
C ARG A 450 9.92 -28.72 33.34
N GLY A 451 8.82 -28.00 33.16
CA GLY A 451 8.80 -26.53 33.11
C GLY A 451 9.20 -25.89 31.77
N VAL A 452 9.46 -26.70 30.73
CA VAL A 452 9.83 -26.20 29.39
C VAL A 452 8.68 -26.43 28.41
N GLN A 453 8.32 -25.41 27.62
CA GLN A 453 7.21 -25.50 26.69
C GLN A 453 7.55 -26.26 25.40
N PHE A 454 6.66 -27.17 25.00
CA PHE A 454 6.72 -27.93 23.75
C PHE A 454 5.36 -27.97 23.04
N TYR A 455 5.39 -28.18 21.73
CA TYR A 455 4.23 -28.51 20.92
C TYR A 455 4.35 -29.92 20.38
N ILE A 456 3.42 -30.80 20.78
CA ILE A 456 3.30 -32.15 20.26
C ILE A 456 2.23 -32.10 19.15
N ASN A 457 2.57 -32.52 17.95
CA ASN A 457 1.63 -32.59 16.83
C ASN A 457 1.54 -34.04 16.36
N VAL A 458 0.33 -34.57 16.22
CA VAL A 458 0.07 -35.81 15.50
C VAL A 458 -0.58 -35.42 14.18
N ASP A 459 0.09 -35.75 13.09
CA ASP A 459 -0.31 -35.41 11.73
C ASP A 459 -0.73 -36.66 10.95
N GLN A 460 -1.84 -36.56 10.23
CA GLN A 460 -2.18 -37.43 9.12
C GLN A 460 -2.06 -36.63 7.82
N VAL A 461 -1.15 -37.03 6.93
CA VAL A 461 -0.97 -36.35 5.63
C VAL A 461 -2.04 -36.85 4.66
N LEU A 462 -2.94 -35.95 4.27
CA LEU A 462 -4.09 -36.24 3.41
C LEU A 462 -3.74 -36.06 1.93
N GLN A 463 -2.98 -35.01 1.60
CA GLN A 463 -2.56 -34.74 0.23
C GLN A 463 -1.11 -34.27 0.15
N PRO A 464 -0.28 -34.90 -0.69
CA PRO A 464 -0.51 -36.21 -1.30
C PRO A 464 -0.59 -37.29 -0.19
N ALA A 465 -1.52 -38.23 -0.34
CA ALA A 465 -1.81 -39.21 0.70
C ALA A 465 -0.56 -40.02 1.09
N GLN A 466 -0.23 -40.04 2.38
CA GLN A 466 0.83 -40.90 2.91
C GLN A 466 0.24 -41.88 3.93
N PRO A 467 0.69 -43.15 3.93
CA PRO A 467 0.25 -44.11 4.92
C PRO A 467 0.83 -43.78 6.30
N GLY A 468 0.02 -43.95 7.35
CA GLY A 468 0.45 -43.83 8.74
C GLY A 468 0.17 -42.47 9.39
N LEU A 469 0.39 -42.42 10.71
CA LEU A 469 0.40 -41.19 11.49
C LEU A 469 1.85 -40.78 11.77
N TYR A 470 2.06 -39.47 11.88
CA TYR A 470 3.37 -38.91 12.17
C TYR A 470 3.29 -38.08 13.42
N ILE A 471 4.24 -38.24 14.33
CA ILE A 471 4.41 -37.35 15.47
C ILE A 471 5.51 -36.33 15.18
N GLU A 472 5.24 -35.08 15.55
CA GLU A 472 6.17 -33.96 15.44
C GLU A 472 6.24 -33.21 16.77
N ILE A 473 7.38 -33.32 17.46
CA ILE A 473 7.67 -32.61 18.71
C ILE A 473 8.47 -31.35 18.37
N LYS A 474 7.99 -30.18 18.81
CA LYS A 474 8.65 -28.89 18.58
C LYS A 474 8.85 -28.05 19.82
N SER A 475 9.96 -27.33 19.85
CA SER A 475 10.11 -26.14 20.69
C SER A 475 10.97 -25.10 19.98
N ARG A 476 10.94 -23.86 20.46
CA ARG A 476 11.66 -22.73 19.88
C ARG A 476 12.37 -21.93 20.96
N THR A 477 13.47 -21.26 20.60
CA THR A 477 14.26 -20.44 21.51
C THR A 477 15.17 -19.46 20.77
N TRP A 478 15.58 -18.40 21.46
CA TRP A 478 16.60 -17.45 20.99
C TRP A 478 18.03 -17.92 21.27
N SER A 479 18.23 -18.94 22.11
CA SER A 479 19.56 -19.38 22.58
C SER A 479 19.94 -20.75 22.05
N ALA A 480 21.12 -20.86 21.42
CA ALA A 480 21.67 -22.14 20.97
C ALA A 480 21.87 -23.13 22.13
N ARG A 481 22.34 -22.65 23.28
CA ARG A 481 22.54 -23.48 24.48
C ARG A 481 21.22 -24.01 25.05
N ASP A 482 20.17 -23.19 25.00
CA ASP A 482 18.82 -23.62 25.39
C ASP A 482 18.24 -24.60 24.36
N ALA A 483 18.59 -24.47 23.08
CA ALA A 483 18.20 -25.43 22.05
C ALA A 483 18.78 -26.82 22.32
N ASP A 484 20.06 -26.91 22.70
CA ASP A 484 20.70 -28.18 23.08
C ASP A 484 20.01 -28.81 24.30
N PHE A 485 19.66 -27.99 25.30
CA PHE A 485 18.92 -28.43 26.49
C PHE A 485 17.53 -28.97 26.14
N LYS A 486 16.78 -28.25 25.29
CA LYS A 486 15.47 -28.67 24.78
C LYS A 486 15.54 -29.93 23.92
N ALA A 487 16.62 -30.13 23.16
CA ALA A 487 16.84 -31.33 22.37
C ALA A 487 16.97 -32.58 23.24
N ALA A 488 17.61 -32.48 24.42
CA ALA A 488 17.69 -33.59 25.37
C ALA A 488 16.29 -34.00 25.90
N HIS A 489 15.43 -33.03 26.21
CA HIS A 489 14.04 -33.31 26.62
C HIS A 489 13.20 -33.93 25.50
N VAL A 490 13.43 -33.53 24.25
CA VAL A 490 12.79 -34.18 23.09
C VAL A 490 13.17 -35.66 23.06
N GLN A 491 14.44 -36.00 23.26
CA GLN A 491 14.91 -37.39 23.31
C GLN A 491 14.29 -38.19 24.45
N GLU A 492 14.10 -37.58 25.64
CA GLU A 492 13.38 -38.22 26.74
C GLU A 492 11.91 -38.52 26.35
N MET A 493 11.22 -37.56 25.74
CA MET A 493 9.84 -37.73 25.28
C MET A 493 9.71 -38.81 24.19
N LEU A 494 10.68 -38.92 23.27
CA LEU A 494 10.69 -39.99 22.27
C LEU A 494 10.78 -41.38 22.90
N ARG A 495 11.56 -41.54 23.98
CA ARG A 495 11.61 -42.81 24.74
C ARG A 495 10.29 -43.13 25.44
N ILE A 496 9.63 -42.12 26.01
CA ILE A 496 8.29 -42.29 26.62
C ILE A 496 7.29 -42.78 25.57
N LEU A 497 7.37 -42.24 24.36
CA LEU A 497 6.55 -42.63 23.22
C LEU A 497 6.95 -43.97 22.57
N SER A 498 8.02 -44.63 23.05
CA SER A 498 8.59 -45.84 22.44
C SER A 498 8.91 -45.68 20.95
N ILE A 499 9.40 -44.49 20.56
CA ILE A 499 9.84 -44.20 19.19
C ILE A 499 11.28 -44.70 19.03
N GLU A 500 11.49 -45.65 18.12
CA GLU A 500 12.80 -46.20 17.80
C GLU A 500 13.55 -45.32 16.79
N ALA A 501 14.87 -45.51 16.67
CA ALA A 501 15.69 -44.71 15.75
C ALA A 501 15.24 -44.86 14.27
N ASP A 502 14.77 -46.05 13.88
CA ASP A 502 14.26 -46.33 12.53
C ASP A 502 12.93 -45.64 12.22
N ASP A 503 12.21 -45.16 13.24
CA ASP A 503 10.96 -44.41 13.07
C ASP A 503 11.21 -42.92 12.86
N ILE A 504 12.42 -42.43 13.11
CA ILE A 504 12.77 -41.02 12.98
C ILE A 504 12.84 -40.63 11.51
N VAL A 505 12.16 -39.54 11.20
CA VAL A 505 12.06 -38.96 9.87
C VAL A 505 13.00 -37.77 9.78
N THR A 506 13.97 -37.84 8.88
CA THR A 506 14.96 -36.76 8.65
C THR A 506 14.53 -35.73 7.60
N PHE A 507 13.47 -36.01 6.84
CA PHE A 507 13.01 -35.18 5.73
C PHE A 507 11.75 -34.37 6.09
N ASP A 508 11.54 -33.18 5.49
CA ASP A 508 10.26 -32.49 5.65
C ASP A 508 9.15 -33.28 4.91
N TYR A 509 7.88 -33.10 5.28
CA TYR A 509 6.78 -33.78 4.58
C TYR A 509 6.77 -33.44 3.08
N LEU A 510 7.29 -32.26 2.74
CA LEU A 510 7.48 -31.80 1.37
C LEU A 510 8.55 -32.55 0.57
N ASP A 511 9.56 -33.05 1.28
CA ASP A 511 10.74 -33.70 0.70
C ASP A 511 10.50 -35.22 0.55
N MET A 512 9.48 -35.74 1.24
CA MET A 512 8.94 -37.09 1.03
C MET A 512 8.09 -37.22 -0.23
N LEU A 513 7.74 -36.10 -0.86
CA LEU A 513 6.93 -36.11 -2.07
C LEU A 513 7.84 -36.49 -3.25
N PRO A 514 7.44 -37.45 -4.11
CA PRO A 514 8.15 -37.68 -5.35
C PRO A 514 8.23 -36.36 -6.13
N ALA A 515 9.37 -36.10 -6.78
CA ALA A 515 9.48 -34.97 -7.69
C ALA A 515 8.35 -35.10 -8.72
N THR A 516 7.36 -34.22 -8.66
CA THR A 516 6.33 -34.13 -9.68
C THR A 516 7.03 -33.71 -10.96
N ASN A 517 7.18 -34.63 -11.90
CA ASN A 517 7.58 -34.30 -13.26
C ASN A 517 6.53 -33.34 -13.83
N ALA A 518 7.05 -32.26 -14.42
CA ALA A 518 6.45 -31.15 -15.17
C ALA A 518 4.98 -31.29 -15.60
#